data_AF-A0A654U3W9-F1
#
_entry.id   AF-A0A654U3W9-F1
#
_cell.length_a   1.000
_cell.length_b   1.000
_cell.length_c   1.000
_cell.angle_alpha   90.00
_cell.angle_beta   90.00
_cell.angle_gamma   90.00
#
_symmetry.space_group_name_H-M   'P 1'
#
loop_
_entity.id
_entity.type
_entity.pdbx_description
1 polymer ?
#
loop_
_entity_poly.entity_id
_entity_poly.type
_entity_poly.pdbx_seq_one_letter_code
_entity_poly.pdbx_strand_id
1 'polypeptide(L)'
;MPFGGGNRRCLGATFAMVEMRVVLREILRRVELSTTTTSGERPKLKHVIMVPHRGARIRVRATRDVSATSQATAQGAGCPAARGGGPSRAVGSQ
;
A
#
# COMPACT_ATOMS: atom_id res chain seq x y z
N MET A 1 -20.76 15.72 7.52
CA MET A 1 -19.44 15.43 8.14
C MET A 1 -19.38 13.94 8.52
N PRO A 2 -18.50 13.11 7.91
CA PRO A 2 -18.52 11.65 8.05
C PRO A 2 -18.06 11.11 9.41
N PHE A 3 -17.36 11.91 10.21
CA PHE A 3 -16.84 11.52 11.53
C PHE A 3 -17.42 12.36 12.68
N GLY A 4 -18.63 12.90 12.49
CA GLY A 4 -19.24 13.82 13.45
C GLY A 4 -18.56 15.19 13.51
N GLY A 5 -18.70 15.88 14.65
CA GLY A 5 -18.14 17.20 14.89
C GLY A 5 -18.32 17.66 16.35
N GLY A 6 -17.56 18.69 16.76
CA GLY A 6 -17.57 19.23 18.12
C GLY A 6 -17.26 18.17 19.19
N ASN A 7 -17.99 18.21 20.31
CA ASN A 7 -17.80 17.31 21.45
C ASN A 7 -18.17 15.84 21.16
N ARG A 8 -18.83 15.55 20.03
CA ARG A 8 -19.18 14.18 19.60
C ARG A 8 -18.41 13.75 18.34
N ARG A 9 -17.22 14.33 18.11
CA ARG A 9 -16.32 13.87 17.03
C ARG A 9 -15.82 12.45 17.29
N CYS A 10 -15.66 11.67 16.23
CA CYS A 10 -15.06 10.35 16.33
C CYS A 10 -13.58 10.46 16.72
N LEU A 11 -13.20 9.88 17.87
CA LEU A 11 -11.81 9.81 18.32
C LEU A 11 -10.94 8.97 17.37
N GLY A 12 -11.55 7.99 16.69
CA GLY A 12 -10.88 7.12 15.72
C GLY A 12 -10.78 7.69 14.30
N ALA A 13 -11.20 8.94 14.05
CA ALA A 13 -11.26 9.48 12.69
C ALA A 13 -9.91 9.44 11.95
N THR A 14 -8.83 9.85 12.63
CA THR A 14 -7.48 9.82 12.05
C THR A 14 -7.02 8.40 11.78
N PHE A 15 -7.28 7.48 12.71
CA PHE A 15 -6.91 6.07 12.58
C PHE A 15 -7.63 5.41 11.39
N ALA A 16 -8.96 5.57 11.30
CA ALA A 16 -9.74 5.05 10.18
C ALA A 16 -9.26 5.58 8.81
N MET A 17 -8.85 6.86 8.76
CA MET A 17 -8.28 7.45 7.54
C MET A 17 -6.89 6.88 7.19
N VAL A 18 -6.07 6.55 8.18
CA VAL A 18 -4.78 5.88 7.94
C VAL A 18 -5.02 4.46 7.43
N GLU A 19 -5.88 3.69 8.09
CA GLU A 19 -6.21 2.33 7.68
C GLU A 19 -6.74 2.30 6.25
N MET A 20 -7.70 3.15 5.91
CA MET A 20 -8.27 3.22 4.56
C MET A 20 -7.18 3.50 3.51
N ARG A 21 -6.25 4.43 3.78
CA ARG A 21 -5.13 4.72 2.86
C ARG A 21 -4.19 3.54 2.70
N VAL A 22 -3.83 2.89 3.81
CA VAL A 22 -2.91 1.74 3.80
C VAL A 22 -3.54 0.56 3.05
N VAL A 23 -4.78 0.19 3.38
CA VAL A 23 -5.50 -0.91 2.76
C VAL A 23 -5.67 -0.68 1.26
N LEU A 24 -6.15 0.50 0.84
CA LEU A 24 -6.33 0.79 -0.59
C LEU A 24 -5.00 0.80 -1.34
N ARG A 25 -3.95 1.41 -0.79
CA ARG A 25 -2.61 1.39 -1.38
C ARG A 25 -2.13 -0.04 -1.58
N GLU A 26 -2.31 -0.89 -0.56
CA GLU A 26 -1.77 -2.23 -0.57
C GLU A 26 -2.49 -3.16 -1.55
N ILE A 27 -3.82 -3.04 -1.62
CA ILE A 27 -4.64 -3.70 -2.65
C ILE A 27 -4.17 -3.24 -4.03
N LEU A 28 -4.16 -1.93 -4.30
CA LEU A 28 -3.86 -1.40 -5.63
C LEU A 28 -2.41 -1.65 -6.10
N ARG A 29 -1.47 -1.86 -5.18
CA ARG A 29 -0.09 -2.28 -5.54
C ARG A 29 -0.01 -3.74 -5.97
N ARG A 30 -0.79 -4.61 -5.33
CA ARG A 30 -0.72 -6.08 -5.53
C ARG A 30 -1.69 -6.60 -6.56
N VAL A 31 -2.82 -5.95 -6.78
CA VAL A 31 -3.87 -6.51 -7.62
C VAL A 31 -4.33 -5.53 -8.68
N GLU A 32 -4.50 -6.05 -9.90
CA GLU A 32 -5.16 -5.32 -10.96
C GLU A 32 -6.65 -5.60 -10.92
N LEU A 33 -7.45 -4.57 -10.61
CA LEU A 33 -8.89 -4.69 -10.46
C LEU A 33 -9.63 -4.36 -11.76
N SER A 34 -10.79 -4.99 -11.95
CA SER A 34 -11.79 -4.60 -12.94
C SER A 34 -13.19 -4.65 -12.33
N THR A 35 -14.10 -3.88 -12.91
CA THR A 35 -15.51 -3.97 -12.58
C THR A 35 -16.08 -5.34 -12.98
N THR A 36 -17.20 -5.69 -12.37
CA THR A 36 -18.03 -6.80 -12.84
C THR A 36 -18.99 -6.31 -13.94
N THR A 37 -19.68 -7.23 -14.59
CA THR A 37 -20.75 -6.92 -15.56
C THR A 37 -22.10 -6.69 -14.88
N THR A 38 -22.16 -6.82 -13.55
CA THR A 38 -23.38 -6.62 -12.77
C THR A 38 -23.67 -5.12 -12.62
N SER A 39 -24.96 -4.75 -12.59
CA SER A 39 -25.39 -3.38 -12.29
C SER A 39 -24.79 -2.84 -10.99
N GLY A 40 -24.69 -1.51 -10.83
CA GLY A 40 -24.13 -0.87 -9.64
C GLY A 40 -24.82 -1.28 -8.33
N GLU A 41 -24.07 -1.27 -7.23
CA GLU A 41 -24.57 -1.66 -5.90
C GLU A 41 -25.53 -0.63 -5.31
N ARG A 42 -26.65 -1.12 -4.76
CA ARG A 42 -27.53 -0.31 -3.92
C ARG A 42 -27.07 -0.40 -2.47
N PRO A 43 -27.12 0.69 -1.69
CA PRO A 43 -26.88 0.63 -0.26
C PRO A 43 -28.00 -0.14 0.45
N LYS A 44 -27.64 -0.88 1.50
CA LYS A 44 -28.53 -1.59 2.42
C LYS A 44 -28.18 -1.19 3.85
N LEU A 45 -29.17 -0.84 4.66
CA LEU A 45 -28.97 -0.67 6.10
C LEU A 45 -28.67 -2.03 6.75
N LYS A 46 -27.54 -2.13 7.44
CA LYS A 46 -27.18 -3.26 8.30
C LYS A 46 -26.89 -2.72 9.70
N HIS A 47 -27.83 -2.91 10.61
CA HIS A 47 -27.85 -2.27 11.93
C HIS A 47 -27.83 -0.75 11.84
N VAL A 48 -26.67 -0.12 12.05
CA VAL A 48 -26.48 1.34 12.05
C VAL A 48 -25.58 1.83 10.92
N ILE A 49 -25.14 0.94 10.01
CA ILE A 49 -24.24 1.27 8.89
C ILE A 49 -24.88 0.95 7.54
N MET A 50 -24.50 1.71 6.50
CA MET A 50 -24.83 1.38 5.11
C MET A 50 -23.77 0.41 4.55
N VAL A 51 -24.23 -0.71 4.00
CA VAL A 51 -23.36 -1.69 3.32
C VAL A 51 -23.83 -1.92 1.88
N PRO A 52 -22.95 -2.37 0.97
CA PRO A 52 -23.35 -2.81 -0.37
C PRO A 52 -24.32 -3.99 -0.29
N HIS A 53 -25.45 -3.93 -0.99
CA HIS A 53 -26.49 -4.96 -0.91
C HIS A 53 -26.01 -6.36 -1.34
N ARG A 54 -25.15 -6.45 -2.36
CA ARG A 54 -24.63 -7.74 -2.88
C ARG A 54 -23.15 -7.98 -2.53
N GLY A 55 -22.65 -7.28 -1.51
CA GLY A 55 -21.33 -7.51 -0.93
C GLY A 55 -20.15 -6.91 -1.70
N ALA A 56 -20.38 -6.00 -2.65
CA ALA A 56 -19.33 -5.28 -3.39
C ALA A 56 -18.29 -6.20 -4.05
N ARG A 57 -18.77 -7.19 -4.83
CA ARG A 57 -17.90 -8.09 -5.60
C ARG A 57 -17.14 -7.30 -6.68
N ILE A 58 -15.84 -7.53 -6.75
CA ILE A 58 -14.91 -6.94 -7.74
C ILE A 58 -14.15 -8.08 -8.42
N ARG A 59 -13.76 -7.93 -9.68
CA ARG A 59 -12.95 -8.92 -10.40
C ARG A 59 -11.47 -8.55 -10.31
N VAL A 60 -10.63 -9.55 -10.04
CA VAL A 60 -9.17 -9.42 -10.09
C VAL A 60 -8.71 -9.96 -11.45
N ARG A 61 -7.98 -9.16 -12.22
CA ARG A 61 -7.40 -9.55 -13.51
C ARG A 61 -6.05 -10.24 -13.36
N ALA A 62 -5.21 -9.71 -12.47
CA ALA A 62 -3.88 -10.22 -12.19
C ALA A 62 -3.47 -9.89 -10.76
N THR A 63 -2.56 -10.69 -10.22
CA THR A 63 -1.85 -10.41 -8.97
C THR A 63 -0.37 -10.15 -9.29
N ARG A 64 0.22 -9.18 -8.61
CA ARG A 64 1.60 -8.71 -8.77
C ARG A 64 2.35 -9.01 -7.49
N ASP A 65 3.55 -9.57 -7.61
CA ASP A 65 4.46 -9.65 -6.49
C ASP A 65 5.18 -8.30 -6.32
N VAL A 66 4.86 -7.63 -5.22
CA VAL A 66 5.40 -6.31 -4.88
C VAL A 66 6.80 -6.41 -4.27
N SER A 67 7.23 -7.62 -3.90
CA SER A 67 8.58 -7.89 -3.36
C SER A 67 9.65 -7.66 -4.41
N ALA A 68 9.41 -8.10 -5.66
CA ALA A 68 10.35 -7.93 -6.76
C ALA A 68 10.63 -6.45 -7.10
N THR A 69 9.60 -5.58 -7.03
CA THR A 69 9.75 -4.14 -7.31
C THR A 69 10.51 -3.39 -6.21
N SER A 70 10.39 -3.83 -4.95
CA SER A 70 11.11 -3.20 -3.83
C SER A 70 12.57 -3.67 -3.75
N GLN A 71 12.87 -4.87 -4.25
CA GLN A 71 14.24 -5.37 -4.34
C GLN A 71 15.04 -4.65 -5.44
N ALA A 72 14.43 -4.38 -6.60
CA ALA A 72 15.10 -3.72 -7.72
C ALA A 72 15.63 -2.30 -7.38
N THR A 73 14.97 -1.54 -6.49
CA THR A 73 15.47 -0.25 -6.01
C THR A 73 16.51 -0.38 -4.89
N ALA A 74 16.43 -1.41 -4.05
CA ALA A 74 17.46 -1.70 -3.04
C ALA A 74 18.77 -2.23 -3.65
N GLN A 75 18.69 -3.00 -4.74
CA GLN A 75 19.85 -3.59 -5.42
C GLN A 75 20.66 -2.57 -6.26
N GLY A 76 20.07 -1.42 -6.59
CA GLY A 76 20.79 -0.29 -7.21
C GLY A 76 21.49 0.63 -6.21
N ALA A 77 21.16 0.55 -4.92
CA ALA A 77 21.74 1.39 -3.87
C ALA A 77 22.93 0.69 -3.18
N GLY A 78 23.98 0.41 -3.95
CA GLY A 78 25.28 0.08 -3.36
C GLY A 78 25.78 1.27 -2.54
N CYS A 79 26.14 1.06 -1.28
CA CYS A 79 26.70 2.09 -0.41
C CYS A 79 28.00 2.65 -1.04
N PRO A 80 28.10 3.95 -1.39
CA PRO A 80 29.26 4.50 -2.09
C PRO A 80 30.55 4.42 -1.26
N ALA A 81 30.46 4.23 0.06
CA ALA A 81 31.60 4.10 0.96
C ALA A 81 32.46 2.84 0.74
N ALA A 82 31.96 1.83 0.02
CA ALA A 82 32.71 0.61 -0.29
C ALA A 82 33.72 0.76 -1.45
N ARG A 83 33.80 1.93 -2.10
CA ARG A 83 34.70 2.19 -3.24
C ARG A 83 35.96 2.98 -2.89
N GLY A 84 36.28 3.15 -1.60
CA GLY A 84 37.53 3.78 -1.14
C GLY A 84 38.68 2.77 -1.17
N GLY A 85 39.55 2.89 -2.17
CA GLY A 85 40.78 2.09 -2.28
C GLY A 85 41.71 2.28 -1.09
N GLY A 86 42.16 1.17 -0.51
CA GLY A 86 43.25 1.19 0.47
C GLY A 86 44.58 1.51 -0.23
N PRO A 87 45.53 2.17 0.46
CA PRO A 87 46.83 2.48 -0.13
C PRO A 87 47.60 1.18 -0.42
N SER A 88 47.99 1.01 -1.69
CA SER A 88 48.91 -0.04 -2.13
C SER A 88 50.25 0.14 -1.40
N ARG A 89 50.55 -0.75 -0.45
CA ARG A 89 51.90 -0.85 0.14
C ARG A 89 52.82 -1.41 -0.93
N ALA A 90 53.60 -0.54 -1.56
CA ALA A 90 54.79 -0.93 -2.29
C ALA A 90 55.78 -1.55 -1.29
N VAL A 91 56.04 -2.85 -1.43
CA VAL A 91 57.13 -3.52 -0.71
C VAL A 91 58.42 -3.18 -1.47
N GLY A 92 59.26 -2.36 -0.86
CA GLY A 92 60.61 -2.09 -1.36
C GLY A 92 61.54 -3.19 -0.88
N SER A 93 62.10 -3.95 -1.82
CA SER A 93 63.24 -4.82 -1.59
C SER A 93 64.52 -3.98 -1.55
N GLN A 94 65.23 -4.01 -0.43
CA GLN A 94 66.69 -3.97 -0.34
C GLN A 94 67.11 -4.57 0.99
#